data_AF-A0A6M1ZP41-F1
#
_entry.id   AF-A0A6M1ZP41-F1
#
_cell.length_a   1.000
_cell.length_b   1.000
_cell.length_c   1.000
_cell.angle_alpha   90.00
_cell.angle_beta   90.00
_cell.angle_gamma   90.00
#
_symmetry.space_group_name_H-M   'P 1'
#
loop_
_entity.id
_entity.type
_entity.pdbx_description
1 polymer ?
#
loop_
_entity_poly.entity_id
_entity_poly.type
_entity_poly.pdbx_seq_one_letter_code
_entity_poly.pdbx_strand_id
1 'polypeptide(L)'
;KATDFKPEFAGKMNFYLSAVDDIMKHKDDQPTIGLLLCKGKNKVVAEYALRDINKPIGISQYETAIIESLPDELKRSLPSIEEIEQELEDKKI
;
A
#
# COMPACT_ATOMS: atom_id res chain seq x y z
N LYS A 1 13.77 -2.52 0.27
CA LYS A 1 13.85 -3.32 1.53
C LYS A 1 12.66 -2.93 2.41
N ALA A 2 11.89 -3.90 2.89
CA ALA A 2 10.81 -3.64 3.85
C ALA A 2 11.39 -3.15 5.19
N THR A 3 10.93 -2.00 5.66
CA THR A 3 11.34 -1.39 6.94
C THR A 3 10.16 -1.33 7.90
N ASP A 4 10.45 -1.06 9.17
CA ASP A 4 9.41 -0.81 10.16
C ASP A 4 8.65 0.49 9.85
N PHE A 5 7.40 0.55 10.30
CA PHE A 5 6.56 1.72 10.15
C PHE A 5 7.19 2.94 10.85
N LYS A 6 7.15 4.08 10.16
CA LYS A 6 7.48 5.39 10.70
C LYS A 6 6.31 6.35 10.51
N PRO A 7 6.02 7.25 11.47
CA PRO A 7 4.94 8.23 11.34
C PRO A 7 4.98 9.07 10.05
N GLU A 8 6.18 9.39 9.55
CA GLU A 8 6.37 10.13 8.31
C GLU A 8 5.72 9.45 7.08
N PHE A 9 5.55 8.13 7.10
CA PHE A 9 4.90 7.38 6.02
C PHE A 9 3.41 7.69 5.92
N ALA A 10 2.74 7.94 7.06
CA ALA A 10 1.34 8.33 7.08
C ALA A 10 1.14 9.71 6.42
N GLY A 11 2.06 10.66 6.68
CA GLY A 11 2.04 11.98 6.05
C GLY A 11 2.23 11.90 4.53
N LYS A 12 3.21 11.12 4.06
CA LYS A 12 3.42 10.87 2.62
C LYS A 12 2.21 10.21 1.97
N MET A 13 1.63 9.20 2.61
CA MET A 13 0.44 8.52 2.10
C MET A 13 -0.76 9.47 2.02
N ASN A 14 -0.99 10.29 3.04
CA ASN A 14 -2.06 11.30 3.03
C ASN A 14 -1.89 12.29 1.86
N PHE A 15 -0.66 12.71 1.56
CA PHE A 15 -0.34 13.54 0.40
C PHE A 15 -0.68 12.82 -0.91
N TYR A 16 -0.24 11.57 -1.09
CA TYR A 16 -0.53 10.82 -2.32
C TYR A 16 -2.02 10.60 -2.52
N LEU A 17 -2.77 10.27 -1.48
CA LEU A 17 -4.22 10.13 -1.57
C LEU A 17 -4.90 11.45 -1.97
N SER A 18 -4.44 12.60 -1.49
CA SER A 18 -4.94 13.91 -1.98
C SER A 18 -4.70 14.07 -3.47
N ALA A 19 -3.46 13.80 -3.92
CA ALA A 19 -3.09 14.00 -5.31
C ALA A 19 -3.85 13.06 -6.25
N VAL A 20 -4.02 11.79 -5.87
CA VAL A 20 -4.79 10.82 -6.66
C VAL A 20 -6.27 11.20 -6.70
N ASP A 21 -6.85 11.59 -5.56
CA ASP A 21 -8.24 12.03 -5.50
C ASP A 21 -8.50 13.30 -6.35
N ASP A 22 -7.49 14.16 -6.53
CA ASP A 22 -7.60 15.40 -7.32
C ASP A 22 -7.35 15.16 -8.83
N ILE A 23 -6.38 14.31 -9.17
CA ILE A 23 -5.89 14.15 -10.55
C ILE A 23 -6.60 13.01 -11.30
N MET A 24 -6.98 11.94 -10.60
CA MET A 24 -7.38 10.67 -11.23
C MET A 24 -8.80 10.21 -10.91
N LYS A 25 -9.41 10.76 -9.86
CA LYS A 25 -10.72 10.31 -9.38
C LYS A 25 -11.84 10.83 -10.29
N HIS A 26 -12.71 9.92 -10.72
CA HIS A 26 -13.92 10.24 -11.48
C HIS A 26 -15.09 10.53 -10.53
N LYS A 27 -16.16 11.12 -11.06
CA LYS A 27 -17.32 11.55 -10.25
C LYS A 27 -18.01 10.41 -9.49
N ASP A 28 -17.96 9.20 -10.05
CA ASP A 28 -18.63 8.02 -9.48
C ASP A 28 -17.71 7.20 -8.57
N ASP A 29 -16.42 7.56 -8.47
CA ASP A 29 -15.44 6.83 -7.68
C ASP A 29 -15.58 7.14 -6.17
N GLN A 30 -15.37 6.12 -5.35
CA GLN A 30 -15.24 6.27 -3.89
C GLN A 30 -13.88 6.89 -3.52
N PRO A 31 -13.68 7.39 -2.29
CA PRO A 31 -12.38 7.90 -1.85
C PRO A 31 -11.27 6.88 -2.04
N THR A 32 -10.11 7.31 -2.55
CA THR A 32 -8.95 6.43 -2.74
C THR A 32 -8.48 5.85 -1.42
N ILE A 33 -8.22 4.53 -1.38
CA ILE A 33 -7.76 3.81 -0.20
C ILE A 33 -6.23 3.70 -0.22
N GLY A 34 -5.57 4.12 0.85
CA GLY A 34 -4.13 3.97 1.03
C GLY A 34 -3.79 2.69 1.80
N LEU A 35 -2.86 1.88 1.28
CA LEU A 35 -2.34 0.70 1.97
C LEU A 35 -0.83 0.83 2.18
N LEU A 36 -0.40 0.88 3.43
CA LEU A 36 1.01 0.89 3.83
C LEU A 36 1.42 -0.50 4.30
N LEU A 37 2.32 -1.14 3.55
CA LEU A 37 2.92 -2.42 3.90
C LEU A 37 4.29 -2.19 4.58
N CYS A 38 4.44 -2.64 5.82
CA CYS A 38 5.66 -2.49 6.61
C CYS A 38 6.16 -3.85 7.12
N LYS A 39 7.47 -3.99 7.36
CA LYS A 39 8.04 -5.23 7.93
C LYS A 39 7.51 -5.49 9.35
N GLY A 40 7.29 -4.43 10.09
CA GLY A 40 6.74 -4.41 11.44
C GLY A 40 6.03 -3.08 11.70
N LYS A 41 5.08 -3.09 12.64
CA LYS A 41 4.42 -1.88 13.12
C LYS A 41 4.22 -1.93 14.64
N ASN A 42 4.54 -0.83 15.32
CA ASN A 42 4.05 -0.62 16.67
C ASN A 42 2.61 -0.07 16.57
N LYS A 43 1.63 -0.83 17.07
CA LYS A 43 0.20 -0.48 16.96
C LYS A 43 -0.11 0.90 17.55
N VAL A 44 0.49 1.25 18.68
CA VAL A 44 0.28 2.55 19.35
C VAL A 44 0.79 3.69 18.48
N VAL A 45 2.03 3.57 17.99
CA VAL A 45 2.63 4.59 17.11
C VAL A 45 1.82 4.75 15.82
N ALA A 46 1.35 3.64 15.23
CA ALA A 46 0.51 3.67 14.05
C ALA A 46 -0.84 4.34 14.30
N GLU A 47 -1.50 4.04 15.43
CA GLU A 47 -2.77 4.66 15.80
C GLU A 47 -2.61 6.18 16.01
N TYR A 48 -1.60 6.61 16.77
CA TYR A 48 -1.33 8.05 16.97
C TYR A 48 -1.00 8.77 15.66
N ALA A 49 -0.27 8.12 14.75
CA ALA A 49 0.06 8.71 13.45
C ALA A 49 -1.17 8.87 12.54
N LEU A 50 -2.20 8.03 12.71
CA LEU A 50 -3.42 8.06 11.90
C LEU A 50 -4.60 8.80 12.57
N ARG A 51 -4.54 9.07 13.88
CA ARG A 51 -5.68 9.56 14.69
C ARG A 51 -6.42 10.75 14.07
N ASP A 52 -5.70 11.72 13.52
CA ASP A 52 -6.28 12.93 12.94
C ASP A 52 -6.22 12.95 11.39
N ILE A 53 -5.89 11.82 10.77
CA ILE A 53 -5.93 11.67 9.31
C ILE A 53 -7.31 11.15 8.91
N ASN A 54 -8.11 12.02 8.31
CA ASN A 54 -9.49 11.70 7.90
C ASN A 54 -9.60 10.90 6.59
N LYS A 55 -8.47 10.57 5.95
CA LYS A 55 -8.44 9.74 4.73
C LYS A 55 -8.32 8.25 5.06
N PRO A 56 -8.91 7.35 4.24
CA PRO A 56 -8.84 5.92 4.49
C PRO A 56 -7.42 5.38 4.24
N ILE A 57 -6.65 5.22 5.33
CA ILE A 57 -5.29 4.65 5.29
C ILE A 57 -5.24 3.42 6.19
N GLY A 58 -4.91 2.26 5.60
CA GLY A 58 -4.60 1.03 6.31
C GLY A 58 -3.09 0.83 6.43
N ILE A 59 -2.60 0.43 7.61
CA ILE A 59 -1.22 -0.01 7.80
C ILE A 59 -1.25 -1.50 8.12
N SER A 60 -0.56 -2.32 7.32
CA SER A 60 -0.43 -3.75 7.55
C SER A 60 1.03 -4.17 7.70
N GLN A 61 1.24 -5.18 8.53
CA GLN A 61 2.52 -5.87 8.59
C GLN A 61 2.55 -6.88 7.45
N TYR A 62 3.61 -6.87 6.64
CA TYR A 62 3.78 -7.84 5.57
C TYR A 62 4.43 -9.11 6.13
N GLU A 63 3.76 -10.25 5.97
CA GLU A 63 4.26 -11.55 6.37
C GLU A 63 4.89 -12.27 5.17
N THR A 64 6.17 -12.64 5.30
CA THR A 64 6.88 -13.41 4.26
C THR A 64 6.39 -14.86 4.17
N ALA A 65 5.76 -15.37 5.23
CA ALA A 65 5.18 -16.71 5.28
C ALA A 65 4.00 -16.91 4.30
N ILE A 66 3.40 -15.82 3.80
CA ILE A 66 2.35 -15.89 2.78
C ILE A 66 2.88 -16.53 1.48
N ILE A 67 4.15 -16.27 1.12
CA ILE A 67 4.78 -16.89 -0.05
C ILE A 67 5.00 -18.40 0.18
N GLU A 68 5.36 -18.78 1.41
CA GLU A 68 5.61 -20.17 1.78
C GLU A 68 4.31 -21.00 1.89
N SER A 69 3.22 -20.38 2.32
CA SER A 69 1.89 -21.00 2.49
C SER A 69 0.94 -20.78 1.32
N LEU A 70 1.39 -20.12 0.24
CA LEU A 70 0.55 -19.85 -0.92
C LEU A 70 0.14 -21.19 -1.58
N PRO A 71 -1.17 -21.47 -1.74
CA PRO A 71 -1.63 -22.65 -2.45
C PRO A 71 -1.01 -22.74 -3.84
N ASP A 72 -0.62 -23.93 -4.27
CA ASP A 72 0.08 -24.12 -5.56
C ASP A 72 -0.78 -23.70 -6.77
N GLU A 73 -2.10 -23.70 -6.61
CA GLU A 73 -3.05 -23.19 -7.61
C GLU A 73 -2.89 -21.67 -7.85
N LEU A 74 -2.61 -20.90 -6.80
CA LEU A 74 -2.43 -19.44 -6.87
C LEU A 74 -1.05 -19.05 -7.39
N LYS A 75 0.00 -19.85 -7.08
CA LYS A 75 1.37 -19.59 -7.57
C LYS A 75 1.46 -19.52 -9.09
N ARG A 76 0.64 -20.30 -9.80
CA ARG A 76 0.61 -20.31 -11.27
C ARG A 76 -0.12 -19.12 -11.89
N SER A 77 -0.95 -18.43 -11.11
CA SER A 77 -1.75 -17.28 -11.57
C SER A 77 -1.11 -15.92 -11.28
N LEU A 78 -0.02 -15.90 -10.50
CA LEU A 78 0.68 -14.67 -10.19
C LEU A 78 1.76 -14.41 -11.26
N PRO A 79 1.83 -13.17 -11.80
CA PRO A 79 2.90 -12.79 -12.71
C PRO A 79 4.26 -12.81 -12.01
N SER A 80 5.33 -12.96 -12.77
CA SER A 80 6.69 -12.88 -12.25
C SER A 80 7.04 -11.44 -11.81
N ILE A 81 8.11 -11.28 -11.06
CA ILE A 81 8.60 -9.96 -10.64
C ILE A 81 8.96 -9.12 -11.86
N GLU A 82 9.61 -9.75 -12.84
CA GLU A 82 10.02 -9.13 -14.10
C GLU A 82 8.82 -8.65 -14.93
N GLU A 83 7.76 -9.45 -15.01
CA GLU A 83 6.51 -9.09 -15.70
C GLU A 83 5.82 -7.88 -15.01
N ILE A 84 5.81 -7.85 -13.68
CA ILE A 84 5.27 -6.72 -12.91
C ILE A 84 6.10 -5.45 -13.16
N GLU A 85 7.42 -5.56 -13.16
CA GLU A 85 8.32 -4.41 -13.38
C GLU A 85 8.14 -3.82 -14.79
N GLN A 86 8.04 -4.66 -15.82
CA GLN A 86 7.82 -4.20 -17.20
C GLN A 86 6.50 -3.42 -17.35
N GLU A 87 5.38 -3.95 -16.86
CA GLU A 87 4.07 -3.30 -16.93
C GLU A 87 4.01 -1.96 -16.15
N LEU A 88 4.79 -1.85 -15.06
CA LEU A 88 4.87 -0.61 -14.27
C LEU A 88 5.79 0.43 -14.91
N GLU A 89 6.82 0.02 -15.65
CA GLU A 89 7.69 0.92 -16.41
C GLU A 89 6.99 1.52 -17.63
N ASP A 90 6.18 0.72 -18.33
CA ASP A 90 5.41 1.17 -19.50
C ASP A 90 4.28 2.14 -19.13
N LYS A 91 3.84 2.14 -17.86
CA LYS A 91 2.84 3.07 -17.31
C LYS A 91 3.42 4.36 -16.72
N LYS A 92 4.62 4.79 -17.12
CA LYS A 92 5.10 6.15 -16.83
C LYS A 92 4.16 7.19 -17.48
N ILE A 93 3.22 7.68 -16.69
CA ILE A 93 2.45 8.92 -16.89
C ILE A 93 3.40 10.12 -16.74
#